data_AF-A0A0V1PV70-F1
#
_entry.id   AF-A0A0V1PV70-F1
#
_cell.length_a   1.000
_cell.length_b   1.000
_cell.length_c   1.000
_cell.angle_alpha   90.00
_cell.angle_beta   90.00
_cell.angle_gamma   90.00
#
_symmetry.space_group_name_H-M   'P 1'
#
loop_
_entity.id
_entity.type
_entity.pdbx_description
1 polymer ?
#
loop_
_entity_poly.entity_id
_entity_poly.type
_entity_poly.pdbx_seq_one_letter_code
_entity_poly.pdbx_strand_id
1 'polypeptide(L)'
;MTQRVVGNPIITFIDFLSIVIGAYGFHSTILTLPLPPHLVDAGHWQFLTNLSLVYSLAVFVVGFIAHITKSERLFSLKNNLHPIGLALESIVTMVYWPLRLFCLRLLVEDTSLYPIPMSADLAIHLMPVISLLIDYLVFMPRWKIRTRTAFGICFALTAAYWCLLEYLVDVENGSSYPYAFLNVPHNGLRALIFVIVGGSAFVQFLLMSKIYSVLVKSPQDSTIEDISKKEI
;
A
#
# COMPACT_ATOMS: atom_id res chain seq x y z
N MET A 1 18.32 9.48 21.56
CA MET A 1 17.54 8.22 21.67
C MET A 1 17.20 7.76 20.27
N THR A 2 17.43 6.50 19.93
CA THR A 2 17.03 5.95 18.63
C THR A 2 15.51 6.01 18.51
N GLN A 3 14.97 6.71 17.49
CA GLN A 3 13.51 6.79 17.29
C GLN A 3 12.87 5.45 16.87
N ARG A 4 13.70 4.43 16.61
CA ARG A 4 13.36 3.14 16.01
C ARG A 4 13.24 2.01 17.01
N VAL A 5 12.51 2.27 18.10
CA VAL A 5 12.30 1.32 19.21
C VAL A 5 10.81 1.23 19.52
N VAL A 6 10.40 0.08 20.05
CA VAL A 6 9.02 -0.11 20.52
C VAL A 6 8.72 0.86 21.68
N GLY A 7 7.47 1.28 21.82
CA GLY A 7 7.06 2.25 22.85
C GLY A 7 7.34 3.72 22.55
N ASN A 8 7.75 4.07 21.33
CA ASN A 8 7.89 5.46 20.92
C ASN A 8 6.50 6.16 20.84
N PRO A 9 6.26 7.24 21.62
CA PRO A 9 4.95 7.89 21.71
C PRO A 9 4.53 8.63 20.42
N ILE A 10 5.49 9.10 19.61
CA ILE A 10 5.19 9.87 18.39
C ILE A 10 4.56 8.96 17.34
N ILE A 11 5.20 7.82 17.05
CA ILE A 11 4.64 6.84 16.10
C ILE A 11 3.36 6.21 16.64
N THR A 12 3.22 6.04 17.97
CA THR A 12 1.96 5.60 18.56
C THR A 12 0.81 6.54 18.21
N PHE A 13 1.05 7.86 18.29
CA PHE A 13 0.05 8.87 17.92
C PHE A 13 -0.24 8.86 16.41
N ILE A 14 0.79 8.71 15.57
CA ILE A 14 0.63 8.62 14.11
C ILE A 14 -0.18 7.37 13.72
N ASP A 15 0.10 6.21 14.31
CA ASP A 15 -0.66 4.97 14.09
C ASP A 15 -2.12 5.17 14.49
N PHE A 16 -2.38 5.74 15.67
CA PHE A 16 -3.74 6.06 16.12
C PHE A 16 -4.48 6.97 15.14
N LEU A 17 -3.85 8.07 14.72
CA LEU A 17 -4.44 8.99 13.75
C LEU A 17 -4.71 8.31 12.41
N SER A 18 -3.79 7.46 11.94
CA SER A 18 -3.93 6.70 10.71
C SER A 18 -5.09 5.71 10.77
N ILE A 19 -5.29 5.06 11.93
CA ILE A 19 -6.44 4.18 12.17
C ILE A 19 -7.75 4.97 12.09
N VAL A 20 -7.82 6.14 12.74
CA VAL A 20 -9.03 6.98 12.73
C VAL A 20 -9.36 7.48 11.33
N ILE A 21 -8.39 8.03 10.59
CA ILE A 21 -8.60 8.53 9.23
C ILE A 21 -8.94 7.37 8.29
N GLY A 22 -8.24 6.23 8.40
CA GLY A 22 -8.50 5.07 7.57
C GLY A 22 -9.86 4.43 7.87
N ALA A 23 -10.32 4.41 9.12
CA ALA A 23 -11.66 3.96 9.50
C ALA A 23 -12.74 4.90 8.95
N TYR A 24 -12.51 6.21 8.96
CA TYR A 24 -13.39 7.17 8.29
C TYR A 24 -13.46 6.89 6.78
N GLY A 25 -12.31 6.69 6.12
CA GLY A 25 -12.24 6.31 4.71
C GLY A 25 -13.03 5.03 4.43
N PHE A 26 -12.73 3.95 5.16
CA PHE A 26 -13.41 2.66 5.08
C PHE A 26 -14.92 2.80 5.22
N HIS A 27 -15.39 3.51 6.25
CA HIS A 27 -16.83 3.74 6.44
C HIS A 27 -17.43 4.49 5.25
N SER A 28 -16.84 5.62 4.88
CA SER A 28 -17.36 6.52 3.85
C SER A 28 -17.40 5.92 2.43
N THR A 29 -16.51 4.96 2.12
CA THR A 29 -16.39 4.39 0.77
C THR A 29 -16.75 2.92 0.65
N ILE A 30 -16.48 2.09 1.67
CA ILE A 30 -16.73 0.64 1.59
C ILE A 30 -18.08 0.28 2.19
N LEU A 31 -18.51 0.98 3.26
CA LEU A 31 -19.78 0.67 3.93
C LEU A 31 -20.95 1.50 3.41
N THR A 32 -20.71 2.75 3.00
CA THR A 32 -21.81 3.69 2.70
C THR A 32 -21.94 4.09 1.25
N LEU A 33 -20.88 4.00 0.44
CA LEU A 33 -20.93 4.47 -0.94
C LEU A 33 -21.52 3.40 -1.85
N PRO A 34 -22.68 3.64 -2.51
CA PRO A 34 -23.24 2.65 -3.41
C PRO A 34 -22.39 2.50 -4.67
N LEU A 35 -22.24 1.26 -5.14
CA LEU A 35 -21.57 0.97 -6.41
C LEU A 35 -22.51 1.18 -7.60
N PRO A 36 -22.00 1.68 -8.75
CA PRO A 36 -22.74 1.69 -10.00
C PRO A 36 -23.20 0.28 -10.43
N PRO A 37 -24.23 0.17 -11.28
CA PRO A 37 -24.78 -1.12 -11.70
C PRO A 37 -23.75 -2.10 -12.28
N HIS A 38 -22.76 -1.62 -13.04
CA HIS A 38 -21.72 -2.48 -13.64
C HIS A 38 -20.67 -2.97 -12.63
N LEU A 39 -20.70 -2.51 -11.37
CA LEU A 39 -19.74 -2.86 -10.32
C LEU A 39 -20.40 -3.56 -9.12
N VAL A 40 -21.72 -3.48 -8.98
CA VAL A 40 -22.42 -3.95 -7.77
C VAL A 40 -22.31 -5.46 -7.56
N ASP A 41 -22.38 -6.25 -8.63
CA ASP A 41 -22.34 -7.71 -8.56
C ASP A 41 -20.96 -8.23 -8.11
N ALA A 42 -19.88 -7.63 -8.61
CA ALA A 42 -18.51 -7.92 -8.17
C ALA A 42 -18.17 -7.31 -6.79
N GLY A 43 -18.97 -6.33 -6.34
CA GLY A 43 -18.94 -5.76 -4.99
C GLY A 43 -17.72 -4.89 -4.68
N HIS A 44 -17.56 -4.46 -3.43
CA HIS A 44 -16.47 -3.55 -3.01
C HIS A 44 -15.08 -4.23 -2.93
N TRP A 45 -15.02 -5.57 -2.92
CA TRP A 45 -13.76 -6.30 -2.71
C TRP A 45 -12.96 -6.54 -3.98
N GLN A 46 -13.50 -6.17 -5.15
CA GLN A 46 -12.74 -6.11 -6.40
C GLN A 46 -11.72 -4.97 -6.42
N PHE A 47 -11.86 -3.92 -5.59
CA PHE A 47 -10.96 -2.76 -5.63
C PHE A 47 -9.67 -3.00 -4.84
N LEU A 48 -8.52 -2.91 -5.51
CA LEU A 48 -7.21 -3.01 -4.85
C LEU A 48 -7.04 -1.98 -3.73
N THR A 49 -7.55 -0.75 -3.91
CA THR A 49 -7.55 0.29 -2.87
C THR A 49 -8.22 -0.17 -1.57
N ASN A 50 -9.33 -0.93 -1.66
CA ASN A 50 -10.05 -1.38 -0.47
C ASN A 50 -9.28 -2.49 0.24
N LEU A 51 -8.69 -3.42 -0.53
CA LEU A 51 -7.85 -4.49 0.00
C LEU A 51 -6.58 -3.94 0.65
N SER A 52 -5.92 -2.96 0.01
CA SER A 52 -4.72 -2.33 0.57
C SER A 52 -5.04 -1.54 1.84
N LEU A 53 -6.15 -0.78 1.85
CA LEU A 53 -6.56 0.00 3.01
C LEU A 53 -6.79 -0.90 4.24
N VAL A 54 -7.49 -2.03 4.07
CA VAL A 54 -7.70 -3.00 5.16
C VAL A 54 -6.37 -3.58 5.63
N TYR A 55 -5.46 -3.91 4.72
CA TYR A 55 -4.13 -4.39 5.09
C TYR A 55 -3.34 -3.33 5.86
N SER A 56 -3.33 -2.09 5.40
CA SER A 56 -2.64 -0.95 6.03
C SER A 56 -3.22 -0.65 7.41
N LEU A 57 -4.55 -0.68 7.57
CA LEU A 57 -5.21 -0.58 8.87
C LEU A 57 -4.75 -1.69 9.83
N ALA A 58 -4.63 -2.92 9.36
CA ALA A 58 -4.09 -4.01 10.17
C ALA A 58 -2.63 -3.73 10.59
N VAL A 59 -1.79 -3.21 9.70
CA VAL A 59 -0.41 -2.80 10.03
C VAL A 59 -0.39 -1.72 11.11
N PHE A 60 -1.21 -0.67 10.97
CA PHE A 60 -1.30 0.40 11.96
C PHE A 60 -1.84 -0.09 13.31
N VAL A 61 -2.84 -0.97 13.31
CA VAL A 61 -3.38 -1.56 14.54
C VAL A 61 -2.32 -2.40 15.26
N VAL A 62 -1.59 -3.25 14.54
CA VAL A 62 -0.50 -4.04 15.15
C VAL A 62 0.61 -3.12 15.66
N GLY A 63 0.95 -2.06 14.92
CA GLY A 63 1.91 -1.03 15.33
C GLY A 63 1.49 -0.32 16.62
N PHE A 64 0.28 0.22 16.63
CA PHE A 64 -0.31 0.89 17.79
C PHE A 64 -0.28 -0.02 19.03
N ILE A 65 -0.78 -1.25 18.90
CA ILE A 65 -0.79 -2.22 20.02
C ILE A 65 0.64 -2.55 20.45
N ALA A 66 1.59 -2.73 19.51
CA ALA A 66 2.98 -2.98 19.84
C ALA A 66 3.58 -1.84 20.69
N HIS A 67 3.33 -0.59 20.30
CA HIS A 67 3.88 0.55 20.99
C HIS A 67 3.25 0.78 22.37
N ILE A 68 1.92 0.70 22.52
CA ILE A 68 1.28 0.88 23.84
C ILE A 68 1.66 -0.24 24.83
N THR A 69 1.80 -1.48 24.34
CA THR A 69 2.15 -2.64 25.18
C THR A 69 3.66 -2.84 25.34
N LYS A 70 4.47 -2.09 24.59
CA LYS A 70 5.93 -2.27 24.46
C LYS A 70 6.32 -3.70 24.05
N SER A 71 5.49 -4.34 23.22
CA SER A 71 5.68 -5.73 22.79
C SER A 71 6.61 -5.82 21.58
N GLU A 72 7.83 -6.33 21.82
CA GLU A 72 8.81 -6.58 20.75
C GLU A 72 8.33 -7.60 19.70
N ARG A 73 7.49 -8.55 20.10
CA ARG A 73 6.91 -9.54 19.18
C ARG A 73 5.96 -8.87 18.18
N LEU A 74 5.06 -8.02 18.67
CA LEU A 74 4.13 -7.28 17.81
C LEU A 74 4.87 -6.26 16.97
N PHE A 75 5.90 -5.60 17.52
CA PHE A 75 6.75 -4.68 16.77
C PHE A 75 7.46 -5.40 15.62
N SER A 76 8.03 -6.59 15.87
CA SER A 76 8.62 -7.42 14.83
C SER A 76 7.60 -7.89 13.80
N LEU A 77 6.38 -8.24 14.21
CA LEU A 77 5.30 -8.64 13.31
C LEU A 77 4.92 -7.47 12.38
N LYS A 78 4.64 -6.29 12.95
CA LYS A 78 4.36 -5.07 12.18
C LYS A 78 5.49 -4.76 11.19
N ASN A 79 6.75 -4.87 11.62
CA ASN A 79 7.91 -4.61 10.74
C ASN A 79 8.03 -5.61 9.58
N ASN A 80 7.48 -6.83 9.71
CA ASN A 80 7.43 -7.83 8.64
C ASN A 80 6.23 -7.64 7.71
N LEU A 81 5.10 -7.12 8.21
CA LEU A 81 3.90 -6.84 7.42
C LEU A 81 4.04 -5.53 6.63
N HIS A 82 4.65 -4.51 7.22
CA HIS A 82 4.76 -3.16 6.67
C HIS A 82 5.31 -3.08 5.23
N PRO A 83 6.34 -3.84 4.80
CA PRO A 83 6.83 -3.77 3.41
C PRO A 83 5.75 -4.06 2.38
N ILE A 84 4.82 -4.98 2.69
CA ILE A 84 3.69 -5.32 1.81
C ILE A 84 2.71 -4.16 1.76
N GLY A 85 2.34 -3.61 2.91
CA GLY A 85 1.45 -2.44 2.99
C GLY A 85 2.01 -1.25 2.20
N LEU A 86 3.29 -0.92 2.40
CA LEU A 86 3.90 0.20 1.70
C LEU A 86 3.98 -0.02 0.18
N ALA A 87 4.23 -1.26 -0.28
CA ALA A 87 4.21 -1.59 -1.70
C ALA A 87 2.80 -1.44 -2.29
N LEU A 88 1.78 -1.99 -1.64
CA LEU A 88 0.38 -1.90 -2.08
C LEU A 88 -0.09 -0.44 -2.17
N GLU A 89 0.10 0.33 -1.09
CA GLU A 89 -0.35 1.73 -1.03
C GLU A 89 0.43 2.64 -1.97
N SER A 90 1.70 2.34 -2.24
CA SER A 90 2.48 3.05 -3.26
C SER A 90 1.88 2.83 -4.65
N ILE A 91 1.51 1.59 -4.99
CA ILE A 91 0.86 1.30 -6.29
C ILE A 91 -0.48 2.01 -6.40
N VAL A 92 -1.32 1.88 -5.38
CA VAL A 92 -2.62 2.57 -5.32
C VAL A 92 -2.44 4.06 -5.54
N THR A 93 -1.55 4.72 -4.78
CA THR A 93 -1.31 6.17 -4.88
C THR A 93 -0.75 6.58 -6.25
N MET A 94 0.29 5.86 -6.73
CA MET A 94 0.99 6.20 -7.99
C MET A 94 0.13 5.97 -9.23
N VAL A 95 -0.81 5.02 -9.20
CA VAL A 95 -1.77 4.81 -10.29
C VAL A 95 -2.93 5.79 -10.15
N TYR A 96 -3.55 5.87 -8.97
CA TYR A 96 -4.78 6.61 -8.76
C TYR A 96 -4.64 8.10 -9.03
N TRP A 97 -3.67 8.80 -8.42
CA TRP A 97 -3.61 10.26 -8.50
C TRP A 97 -3.34 10.80 -9.91
N PRO A 98 -2.40 10.24 -10.70
CA PRO A 98 -2.25 10.65 -12.09
C PRO A 98 -3.53 10.42 -12.90
N LEU A 99 -4.23 9.31 -12.69
CA LEU A 99 -5.51 9.06 -13.36
C LEU A 99 -6.56 10.08 -12.93
N ARG A 100 -6.72 10.33 -11.64
CA ARG A 100 -7.69 11.31 -11.12
C ARG A 100 -7.44 12.72 -11.66
N LEU A 101 -6.18 13.16 -11.71
CA LEU A 101 -5.81 14.53 -12.08
C LEU A 101 -5.80 14.75 -13.60
N PHE A 102 -5.38 13.76 -14.38
CA PHE A 102 -5.11 13.95 -15.81
C PHE A 102 -5.91 13.03 -16.74
N CYS A 103 -6.35 11.86 -16.26
CA CYS A 103 -6.95 10.81 -17.09
C CYS A 103 -8.20 10.19 -16.44
N LEU A 104 -9.14 11.01 -15.94
CA LEU A 104 -10.26 10.54 -15.11
C LEU A 104 -11.14 9.48 -15.82
N ARG A 105 -11.24 9.54 -17.15
CA ARG A 105 -11.97 8.57 -17.98
C ARG A 105 -11.39 7.14 -17.92
N LEU A 106 -10.12 6.98 -17.55
CA LEU A 106 -9.50 5.67 -17.34
C LEU A 106 -9.80 5.11 -15.94
N LEU A 107 -10.34 5.93 -15.04
CA LEU A 107 -10.77 5.54 -13.71
C LEU A 107 -12.28 5.20 -13.69
N VAL A 108 -13.12 6.08 -14.25
CA VAL A 108 -14.58 5.94 -14.32
C VAL A 108 -15.08 6.33 -15.71
N GLU A 109 -16.02 5.56 -16.27
CA GLU A 109 -16.59 5.82 -17.60
C GLU A 109 -17.38 7.13 -17.67
N ASP A 110 -18.27 7.36 -16.70
CA ASP A 110 -19.00 8.62 -16.53
C ASP A 110 -18.34 9.51 -15.47
N THR A 111 -17.55 10.48 -15.94
CA THR A 111 -16.82 11.42 -15.08
C THR A 111 -17.72 12.39 -14.32
N SER A 112 -18.97 12.60 -14.77
CA SER A 112 -19.91 13.50 -14.09
C SER A 112 -20.45 12.92 -12.78
N LEU A 113 -20.31 11.60 -12.62
CA LEU A 113 -20.79 10.84 -11.49
C LEU A 113 -19.69 10.46 -10.51
N TYR A 114 -18.49 11.07 -10.57
CA TYR A 114 -17.39 10.71 -9.68
C TYR A 114 -17.81 10.92 -8.20
N PRO A 115 -18.07 9.84 -7.44
CA PRO A 115 -18.96 9.97 -6.29
C PRO A 115 -18.21 10.13 -4.96
N ILE A 116 -16.87 10.18 -4.99
CA ILE A 116 -16.04 10.15 -3.78
C ILE A 116 -15.72 11.58 -3.31
N PRO A 117 -16.18 11.99 -2.12
CA PRO A 117 -15.80 13.28 -1.53
C PRO A 117 -14.27 13.36 -1.34
N MET A 118 -13.68 14.53 -1.61
CA MET A 118 -12.22 14.73 -1.53
C MET A 118 -11.60 14.25 -0.21
N SER A 119 -12.28 14.42 0.92
CA SER A 119 -11.79 13.97 2.23
C SER A 119 -11.70 12.45 2.34
N ALA A 120 -12.74 11.73 1.89
CA ALA A 120 -12.74 10.27 1.82
C ALA A 120 -11.66 9.77 0.86
N ASP A 121 -11.48 10.49 -0.24
CA ASP A 121 -10.51 10.17 -1.26
C ASP A 121 -9.05 10.26 -0.76
N LEU A 122 -8.72 11.36 -0.10
CA LEU A 122 -7.42 11.54 0.56
C LEU A 122 -7.20 10.47 1.65
N ALA A 123 -8.25 10.09 2.37
CA ALA A 123 -8.18 9.09 3.44
C ALA A 123 -7.84 7.69 2.93
N ILE A 124 -8.31 7.31 1.73
CA ILE A 124 -8.09 5.96 1.18
C ILE A 124 -6.94 5.89 0.16
N HIS A 125 -6.63 6.97 -0.55
CA HIS A 125 -5.61 6.97 -1.62
C HIS A 125 -4.33 7.74 -1.30
N LEU A 126 -4.23 8.44 -0.16
CA LEU A 126 -3.03 9.23 0.16
C LEU A 126 -2.53 9.04 1.59
N MET A 127 -3.43 9.11 2.58
CA MET A 127 -3.04 8.95 3.98
C MET A 127 -2.25 7.65 4.24
N PRO A 128 -2.67 6.46 3.75
CA PRO A 128 -1.99 5.21 4.07
C PRO A 128 -0.52 5.20 3.65
N VAL A 129 -0.22 5.63 2.41
CA VAL A 129 1.16 5.67 1.91
C VAL A 129 2.01 6.69 2.67
N ILE A 130 1.45 7.86 3.03
CA ILE A 130 2.17 8.88 3.78
C ILE A 130 2.55 8.35 5.17
N SER A 131 1.60 7.76 5.89
CA SER A 131 1.83 7.22 7.22
C SER A 131 2.88 6.09 7.19
N LEU A 132 2.78 5.16 6.25
CA LEU A 132 3.76 4.08 6.07
C LEU A 132 5.15 4.60 5.66
N LEU A 133 5.23 5.67 4.85
CA LEU A 133 6.52 6.28 4.51
C LEU A 133 7.18 6.95 5.71
N ILE A 134 6.42 7.72 6.49
CA ILE A 134 6.91 8.37 7.71
C ILE A 134 7.40 7.31 8.70
N ASP A 135 6.59 6.28 8.92
CA ASP A 135 6.92 5.17 9.80
C ASP A 135 8.20 4.46 9.36
N TYR A 136 8.30 4.09 8.08
CA TYR A 136 9.50 3.44 7.55
C TYR A 136 10.75 4.31 7.68
N LEU A 137 10.68 5.56 7.23
CA LEU A 137 11.84 6.43 7.15
C LEU A 137 12.27 7.00 8.50
N VAL A 138 11.41 7.07 9.51
CA VAL A 138 11.69 7.74 10.80
C VAL A 138 11.67 6.79 12.00
N PHE A 139 10.75 5.81 12.02
CA PHE A 139 10.45 5.02 13.21
C PHE A 139 10.72 3.51 13.09
N MET A 140 10.96 2.98 11.88
CA MET A 140 11.25 1.56 11.70
C MET A 140 12.73 1.24 11.54
N PRO A 141 13.18 0.06 11.99
CA PRO A 141 14.45 -0.50 11.55
C PRO A 141 14.40 -0.90 10.07
N ARG A 142 15.58 -1.13 9.47
CA ARG A 142 15.70 -1.59 8.08
C ARG A 142 14.94 -2.89 7.88
N TRP A 143 14.25 -3.00 6.76
CA TRP A 143 13.60 -4.25 6.35
C TRP A 143 14.62 -5.39 6.22
N LYS A 144 14.22 -6.58 6.66
CA LYS A 144 15.03 -7.80 6.62
C LYS A 144 14.69 -8.73 5.45
N ILE A 145 13.70 -8.34 4.62
CA ILE A 145 13.24 -9.13 3.48
C ILE A 145 14.33 -9.17 2.40
N ARG A 146 14.69 -10.37 1.95
CA ARG A 146 15.64 -10.57 0.84
C ARG A 146 14.98 -10.18 -0.48
N THR A 147 15.76 -9.65 -1.42
CA THR A 147 15.27 -9.24 -2.75
C THR A 147 14.48 -10.34 -3.49
N ARG A 148 14.97 -11.58 -3.49
CA ARG A 148 14.26 -12.72 -4.12
C ARG A 148 12.91 -13.01 -3.45
N THR A 149 12.83 -12.86 -2.13
CA THR A 149 11.58 -13.04 -1.37
C THR A 149 10.61 -11.90 -1.68
N ALA A 150 11.07 -10.65 -1.74
CA ALA A 150 10.25 -9.52 -2.12
C ALA A 150 9.69 -9.68 -3.55
N PHE A 151 10.52 -10.12 -4.50
CA PHE A 151 10.08 -10.45 -5.85
C PHE A 151 8.96 -11.50 -5.84
N GLY A 152 9.18 -12.62 -5.15
CA GLY A 152 8.18 -13.68 -5.03
C GLY A 152 6.86 -13.19 -4.41
N ILE A 153 6.92 -12.39 -3.34
CA ILE A 153 5.73 -11.81 -2.70
C ILE A 153 4.97 -10.89 -3.66
N CYS A 154 5.66 -9.99 -4.38
CA CYS A 154 5.00 -9.05 -5.30
C CYS A 154 4.22 -9.79 -6.39
N PHE A 155 4.84 -10.78 -7.04
CA PHE A 155 4.18 -11.54 -8.10
C PHE A 155 3.12 -12.51 -7.56
N ALA A 156 3.31 -13.09 -6.37
CA ALA A 156 2.30 -13.92 -5.72
C ALA A 156 1.03 -13.10 -5.37
N LEU A 157 1.19 -11.90 -4.80
CA LEU A 157 0.06 -11.02 -4.51
C LEU A 157 -0.62 -10.50 -5.78
N THR A 158 0.16 -10.21 -6.82
CA THR A 158 -0.37 -9.82 -8.14
C THR A 158 -1.22 -10.94 -8.75
N ALA A 159 -0.73 -12.19 -8.71
CA ALA A 159 -1.47 -13.34 -9.18
C ALA A 159 -2.71 -13.63 -8.30
N ALA A 160 -2.59 -13.49 -6.99
CA ALA A 160 -3.73 -13.66 -6.08
C ALA A 160 -4.84 -12.63 -6.35
N TYR A 161 -4.48 -11.37 -6.60
CA TYR A 161 -5.43 -10.34 -6.98
C TYR A 161 -6.06 -10.60 -8.36
N TRP A 162 -5.29 -11.10 -9.33
CA TRP A 162 -5.85 -11.56 -10.60
C TRP A 162 -6.91 -12.64 -10.39
N CYS A 163 -6.58 -13.70 -9.64
CA CYS A 163 -7.52 -14.79 -9.36
C CYS A 163 -8.77 -14.30 -8.61
N LEU A 164 -8.62 -13.33 -7.70
CA LEU A 164 -9.75 -12.72 -7.01
C LEU A 164 -10.68 -11.99 -7.99
N LEU A 165 -10.14 -11.23 -8.94
CA LEU A 165 -10.95 -10.54 -9.94
C LEU A 165 -11.67 -11.51 -10.87
N GLU A 166 -11.00 -12.57 -11.33
CA GLU A 166 -11.65 -13.61 -12.15
C GLU A 166 -12.78 -14.33 -11.40
N TYR A 167 -12.71 -14.38 -10.06
CA TYR A 167 -13.78 -14.93 -9.24
C TYR A 167 -14.94 -13.94 -9.02
N LEU A 168 -14.65 -12.65 -8.85
CA LEU A 168 -15.65 -11.62 -8.54
C LEU A 168 -16.33 -11.02 -9.78
N VAL A 169 -15.59 -10.85 -10.88
CA VAL A 169 -16.03 -10.07 -12.04
C VAL A 169 -16.58 -10.99 -13.12
N ASP A 170 -17.91 -11.00 -13.25
CA ASP A 170 -18.61 -11.73 -14.30
C ASP A 170 -18.94 -10.83 -15.50
N VAL A 171 -17.99 -10.74 -16.44
CA VAL A 171 -18.14 -9.91 -17.64
C VAL A 171 -19.25 -10.43 -18.57
N GLU A 172 -19.52 -11.74 -18.57
CA GLU A 172 -20.57 -12.34 -19.41
C GLU A 172 -21.96 -11.91 -18.94
N ASN A 173 -22.13 -11.72 -17.64
CA ASN A 173 -23.37 -11.21 -17.03
C ASN A 173 -23.39 -9.70 -16.78
N GLY A 174 -22.45 -8.95 -17.37
CA GLY A 174 -22.48 -7.48 -17.40
C GLY A 174 -21.73 -6.78 -16.27
N SER A 175 -21.02 -7.52 -15.41
CA SER A 175 -20.06 -6.91 -14.47
C SER A 175 -18.84 -6.36 -15.22
N SER A 176 -18.14 -5.41 -14.60
CA SER A 176 -16.92 -4.82 -15.14
C SER A 176 -15.79 -4.87 -14.12
N TYR A 177 -14.55 -4.81 -14.59
CA TYR A 177 -13.39 -4.68 -13.70
C TYR A 177 -13.42 -3.34 -12.95
N PRO A 178 -12.79 -3.24 -11.76
CA PRO A 178 -12.84 -2.06 -10.88
C PRO A 178 -12.36 -0.75 -11.51
N TYR A 179 -11.56 -0.83 -12.56
CA TYR A 179 -10.97 0.33 -13.22
C TYR A 179 -11.15 0.19 -14.73
N ALA A 180 -11.58 1.26 -15.39
CA ALA A 180 -11.85 1.24 -16.84
C ALA A 180 -10.63 0.80 -17.66
N PHE A 181 -9.39 1.12 -17.22
CA PHE A 181 -8.16 0.65 -17.88
C PHE A 181 -7.95 -0.87 -17.85
N LEU A 182 -8.69 -1.62 -17.04
CA LEU A 182 -8.68 -3.09 -17.01
C LEU A 182 -9.70 -3.72 -17.95
N ASN A 183 -10.72 -2.96 -18.39
CA ASN A 183 -11.75 -3.40 -19.35
C ASN A 183 -11.21 -3.36 -20.79
N VAL A 184 -10.11 -4.10 -21.03
CA VAL A 184 -9.44 -4.20 -22.33
C VAL A 184 -10.00 -5.36 -23.18
N PRO A 185 -9.94 -5.26 -24.52
CA PRO A 185 -10.54 -6.26 -25.43
C PRO A 185 -9.83 -7.62 -25.42
N HIS A 186 -8.58 -7.69 -24.96
CA HIS A 186 -7.79 -8.92 -24.98
C HIS A 186 -7.20 -9.23 -23.61
N ASN A 187 -7.38 -10.46 -23.14
CA ASN A 187 -6.83 -10.93 -21.86
C ASN A 187 -5.30 -10.80 -21.79
N GLY A 188 -4.59 -10.93 -22.92
CA GLY A 188 -3.14 -10.72 -22.98
C GLY A 188 -2.70 -9.30 -22.62
N LEU A 189 -3.47 -8.28 -23.00
CA LEU A 189 -3.19 -6.90 -22.63
C LEU A 189 -3.43 -6.67 -21.13
N ARG A 190 -4.49 -7.27 -20.58
CA ARG A 190 -4.75 -7.23 -19.13
C ARG A 190 -3.62 -7.90 -18.35
N ALA A 191 -3.16 -9.07 -18.80
CA ALA A 191 -2.04 -9.77 -18.19
C ALA A 191 -0.76 -8.92 -18.21
N LEU A 192 -0.48 -8.21 -19.31
CA LEU A 192 0.64 -7.27 -19.40
C LEU A 192 0.53 -6.14 -18.36
N ILE A 193 -0.67 -5.56 -18.17
CA ILE A 193 -0.91 -4.55 -17.13
C ILE A 193 -0.55 -5.10 -15.75
N PHE A 194 -0.98 -6.31 -15.42
CA PHE A 194 -0.66 -6.94 -14.14
C PHE A 194 0.83 -7.19 -13.96
N VAL A 195 1.53 -7.64 -15.01
CA VAL A 195 2.99 -7.81 -14.98
C VAL A 195 3.69 -6.46 -14.73
N ILE A 196 3.25 -5.39 -15.39
CA ILE A 196 3.79 -4.04 -15.19
C ILE A 196 3.55 -3.59 -13.74
N VAL A 197 2.33 -3.71 -13.22
CA VAL A 197 1.98 -3.30 -11.85
C VAL A 197 2.76 -4.10 -10.80
N GLY A 198 2.83 -5.43 -10.94
CA GLY A 198 3.62 -6.29 -10.05
C GLY A 198 5.12 -5.97 -10.11
N GLY A 199 5.63 -5.67 -11.31
CA GLY A 199 6.99 -5.18 -11.51
C GLY A 199 7.24 -3.83 -10.85
N SER A 200 6.30 -2.88 -10.96
CA SER A 200 6.37 -1.57 -10.30
C SER A 200 6.40 -1.70 -8.78
N ALA A 201 5.63 -2.63 -8.21
CA ALA A 201 5.65 -2.89 -6.76
C ALA A 201 7.03 -3.41 -6.31
N PHE A 202 7.64 -4.31 -7.10
CA PHE A 202 8.97 -4.81 -6.81
C PHE A 202 10.05 -3.73 -6.96
N VAL A 203 9.98 -2.90 -8.02
CA VAL A 203 10.89 -1.76 -8.20
C VAL A 203 10.75 -0.77 -7.04
N GLN A 204 9.53 -0.50 -6.59
CA GLN A 204 9.27 0.35 -5.42
C GLN A 204 9.97 -0.19 -4.17
N PHE A 205 9.91 -1.51 -3.91
CA PHE A 205 10.62 -2.13 -2.79
C PHE A 205 12.14 -1.91 -2.88
N LEU A 206 12.74 -2.07 -4.06
CA LEU A 206 14.16 -1.82 -4.29
C LEU A 206 14.53 -0.36 -4.04
N LEU A 207 13.73 0.57 -4.56
CA LEU A 207 13.93 2.00 -4.40
C LEU A 207 13.84 2.39 -2.92
N MET A 208 12.82 1.94 -2.20
CA MET A 208 12.67 2.24 -0.76
C MET A 208 13.83 1.65 0.05
N SER A 209 14.27 0.44 -0.26
CA SER A 209 15.43 -0.17 0.40
C SER A 209 16.72 0.64 0.20
N LYS A 210 16.89 1.25 -0.98
CA LYS A 210 18.01 2.14 -1.33
C LYS A 210 17.89 3.51 -0.67
N ILE A 211 16.70 4.13 -0.72
CA ILE A 211 16.42 5.42 -0.07
C ILE A 211 16.69 5.31 1.43
N TYR A 212 16.22 4.24 2.07
CA TYR A 212 16.49 3.99 3.49
C TYR A 212 17.99 3.93 3.76
N SER A 213 18.78 3.21 2.97
CA SER A 213 20.24 3.14 3.20
C SER A 213 20.92 4.50 3.08
N VAL A 214 20.45 5.38 2.19
CA VAL A 214 21.03 6.71 1.99
C VAL A 214 20.61 7.67 3.10
N LEU A 215 19.32 7.71 3.44
CA LEU A 215 18.76 8.70 4.36
C LEU A 215 18.92 8.34 5.83
N VAL A 216 18.92 7.04 6.17
CA VAL A 216 18.82 6.58 7.56
C VAL A 216 20.18 6.16 8.14
N LYS A 217 21.30 6.32 7.39
CA LYS A 217 22.71 6.01 7.74
C LYS A 217 22.86 5.18 9.03
N SER A 218 23.06 3.87 8.90
CA SER A 218 23.24 3.02 10.07
C SER A 218 24.53 3.41 10.81
N PRO A 219 24.55 3.47 12.16
CA PRO A 219 25.81 3.59 12.92
C PRO A 219 26.83 2.48 12.60
N GLN A 220 26.38 1.34 12.06
CA GLN A 220 27.28 0.29 11.57
C GLN A 220 28.04 0.71 10.31
N ASP A 221 27.46 1.54 9.43
CA ASP A 221 28.12 2.01 8.21
C ASP A 221 29.24 3.01 8.52
N SER A 222 29.05 3.85 9.54
CA SER A 222 30.12 4.76 10.00
C SER A 222 31.28 4.02 10.67
N THR A 223 31.01 2.89 11.33
CA THR A 223 32.08 2.09 11.97
C THR A 223 32.97 1.41 10.92
N ILE A 224 32.39 0.93 9.83
CA ILE A 224 33.13 0.30 8.72
C ILE A 224 33.90 1.36 7.91
N GLU A 225 33.32 2.53 7.66
CA GLU A 225 34.03 3.67 7.03
C GLU A 225 35.19 4.17 7.89
N ASP A 226 35.04 4.27 9.22
CA ASP A 226 36.11 4.72 10.11
C ASP A 226 37.25 3.69 10.23
N ILE A 227 36.95 2.39 10.16
CA ILE A 227 37.98 1.34 10.11
C ILE A 227 38.75 1.43 8.78
N SER A 228 38.04 1.54 7.66
CA SER A 228 38.66 1.65 6.33
C SER A 228 39.52 2.91 6.15
N LYS A 229 39.21 4.02 6.84
CA LYS A 229 40.01 5.26 6.78
C LYS A 229 41.21 5.27 7.74
N LYS A 230 41.27 4.36 8.70
CA LYS A 230 42.41 4.22 9.63
C LYS A 230 43.49 3.26 9.11
N GLU A 231 43.20 2.49 8.06
CA GLU A 231 44.12 1.52 7.44
C GLU A 231 44.83 2.07 6.18
N ILE A 232 44.74 3.39 5.93
CA ILE A 232 45.47 4.13 4.88
C ILE A 232 46.34 5.19 5.56
#